data_AF-A0A820I280-F1
#
_entry.id   AF-A0A820I280-F1
#
_cell.length_a   1.000
_cell.length_b   1.000
_cell.length_c   1.000
_cell.angle_alpha   90.00
_cell.angle_beta   90.00
_cell.angle_gamma   90.00
#
_symmetry.space_group_name_H-M   'P 1'
#
loop_
_entity.id
_entity.type
_entity.pdbx_description
1 polymer ?
#
loop_
_entity_poly.entity_id
_entity_poly.type
_entity_poly.pdbx_seq_one_letter_code
_entity_poly.pdbx_strand_id
1 'polypeptide(L)'
;YLIEYHSDDASSINVALKLYSLSSMYYGIFEQYINRLSNNLNVIKYLYKNKLCGTQQHLRFIVVRRIAIQIELFALNNFRTLTQIDQQVIFKLFELSIHRYSE
;
A
#
# COMPACT_ATOMS: atom_id res chain seq x y z
N TYR A 1 -1.50 14.02 -23.63
CA TYR A 1 -2.37 15.16 -23.29
C TYR A 1 -1.82 16.04 -22.16
N LEU A 2 -1.90 15.67 -20.86
CA LEU A 2 -1.42 16.55 -19.77
C LEU A 2 0.06 16.91 -19.91
N ILE A 3 0.92 15.95 -20.25
CA ILE A 3 2.36 16.17 -20.48
C ILE A 3 2.62 17.06 -21.71
N GLU A 4 1.81 16.92 -22.76
CA GLU A 4 2.03 17.57 -24.05
C GLU A 4 1.44 18.98 -24.13
N TYR A 5 0.35 19.25 -23.41
CA TYR A 5 -0.42 20.50 -23.51
C TYR A 5 -0.53 21.26 -22.18
N HIS A 6 -0.23 20.62 -21.05
CA HIS A 6 -0.37 21.20 -19.70
C HIS A 6 0.83 20.83 -18.81
N SER A 7 2.05 20.93 -19.35
CA SER A 7 3.28 20.55 -18.63
C SER A 7 3.46 21.28 -17.30
N ASP A 8 2.88 22.48 -17.18
CA ASP A 8 3.06 23.37 -16.02
C ASP A 8 2.03 23.12 -14.91
N ASP A 9 1.05 22.25 -15.16
CA ASP A 9 0.05 21.86 -14.16
C ASP A 9 0.53 20.65 -13.34
N ALA A 10 1.52 20.90 -12.49
CA ALA A 10 2.06 19.90 -11.56
C ALA A 10 0.98 19.30 -10.65
N SER A 11 -0.10 20.06 -10.36
CA SER A 11 -1.20 19.61 -9.51
C SER A 11 -2.02 18.50 -10.17
N SER A 12 -2.42 18.69 -11.43
CA SER A 12 -3.15 17.69 -12.21
C SER A 12 -2.30 16.47 -12.52
N ILE A 13 -1.00 16.68 -12.80
CA ILE A 13 -0.04 15.59 -12.97
C ILE A 13 0.02 14.75 -11.68
N ASN A 14 0.18 15.38 -10.51
CA ASN A 14 0.22 14.67 -9.23
C ASN A 14 -1.08 13.91 -8.90
N VAL A 15 -2.24 14.44 -9.28
CA VAL A 15 -3.52 13.73 -9.13
C VAL A 15 -3.58 12.52 -10.05
N ALA A 16 -3.15 12.64 -11.31
CA ALA A 16 -3.10 11.53 -12.25
C ALA A 16 -2.15 10.42 -11.76
N LEU A 17 -0.99 10.79 -11.20
CA LEU A 17 -0.05 9.85 -10.57
C LEU A 17 -0.69 9.07 -9.42
N LYS A 18 -1.43 9.77 -8.54
CA LYS A 18 -2.15 9.14 -7.42
C LYS A 18 -3.27 8.21 -7.88
N LEU A 19 -4.02 8.61 -8.91
CA LEU A 19 -5.07 7.76 -9.48
C LEU A 19 -4.48 6.48 -10.08
N TYR A 20 -3.33 6.60 -10.76
CA TYR A 20 -2.65 5.42 -11.30
C TYR A 20 -2.09 4.51 -10.20
N SER A 21 -1.44 5.08 -9.18
CA SER A 21 -0.92 4.27 -8.07
C SER A 21 -2.04 3.53 -7.35
N LEU A 22 -3.22 4.15 -7.22
CA LEU A 22 -4.42 3.48 -6.74
C LEU A 22 -4.87 2.38 -7.71
N SER A 23 -5.06 2.65 -9.01
CA SER A 23 -5.56 1.63 -9.94
C SER A 23 -4.63 0.43 -10.11
N SER A 24 -3.32 0.64 -9.98
CA SER A 24 -2.31 -0.39 -10.26
C SER A 24 -1.83 -1.11 -9.01
N MET A 25 -1.92 -0.50 -7.83
CA MET A 25 -1.41 -1.08 -6.57
C MET A 25 -2.48 -1.30 -5.49
N TYR A 26 -3.70 -0.78 -5.66
CA TYR A 26 -4.77 -0.96 -4.67
C TYR A 26 -5.60 -2.21 -4.96
N TYR A 27 -5.32 -3.31 -4.24
CA TYR A 27 -6.13 -4.54 -4.25
C TYR A 27 -7.19 -4.55 -3.15
N GLY A 28 -7.77 -3.38 -2.84
CA GLY A 28 -8.72 -3.21 -1.74
C GLY A 28 -8.08 -2.88 -0.39
N ILE A 29 -6.75 -2.94 -0.26
CA ILE A 29 -6.00 -2.57 0.94
C ILE A 29 -4.72 -1.83 0.57
N PHE A 30 -4.36 -0.83 1.38
CA PHE A 30 -3.08 -0.12 1.29
C PHE A 30 -1.99 -0.85 2.09
N GLU A 31 -0.81 -1.03 1.50
CA GLU A 31 0.35 -1.60 2.19
C GLU A 31 0.69 -0.84 3.49
N GLN A 32 0.65 0.49 3.45
CA GLN A 32 0.87 1.35 4.62
C GLN A 32 -0.10 1.04 5.77
N TYR A 33 -1.35 0.70 5.44
CA TYR A 33 -2.35 0.34 6.43
C TYR A 33 -2.04 -1.02 7.08
N ILE A 34 -1.63 -2.03 6.29
CA ILE A 34 -1.18 -3.31 6.83
C ILE A 34 0.04 -3.13 7.73
N ASN A 35 1.02 -2.32 7.32
CA ASN A 35 2.22 -2.06 8.11
C ASN A 35 1.86 -1.44 9.47
N ARG A 36 0.89 -0.51 9.52
CA ARG A 36 0.36 0.03 10.78
C ARG A 36 -0.34 -1.03 11.62
N LEU A 37 -1.18 -1.88 11.03
CA LEU A 37 -1.86 -2.96 11.74
C LEU A 37 -0.88 -3.97 12.34
N SER A 38 0.17 -4.32 11.60
CA SER A 38 1.22 -5.23 12.04
C SER A 38 2.00 -4.65 13.23
N ASN A 39 2.36 -3.36 13.15
CA ASN A 39 3.02 -2.65 14.25
C ASN A 39 2.14 -2.62 15.50
N ASN A 40 0.86 -2.30 15.35
CA ASN A 40 -0.10 -2.29 16.45
C ASN A 40 -0.24 -3.68 17.11
N LEU A 41 -0.28 -4.75 16.31
CA LEU A 41 -0.28 -6.11 16.83
C LEU A 41 0.98 -6.44 17.62
N ASN A 42 2.15 -6.00 17.16
CA ASN A 42 3.41 -6.21 17.87
C ASN A 42 3.44 -5.48 19.21
N VAL A 43 2.95 -4.24 19.27
CA VAL A 43 2.80 -3.46 20.51
C VAL A 43 1.85 -4.16 21.47
N ILE A 44 0.67 -4.58 21.00
CA ILE A 44 -0.29 -5.34 21.81
C ILE A 44 0.36 -6.63 22.32
N LYS A 45 0.98 -7.43 21.44
CA LYS A 45 1.66 -8.65 21.84
C LYS A 45 2.72 -8.39 22.91
N TYR A 46 3.51 -7.32 22.79
CA TYR A 46 4.51 -6.93 23.78
C TYR A 46 3.87 -6.57 25.14
N LEU A 47 2.86 -5.69 25.13
CA LEU A 47 2.15 -5.26 26.35
C LEU A 47 1.46 -6.42 27.07
N TYR A 48 0.95 -7.40 26.33
CA TYR A 48 0.27 -8.56 26.88
C TYR A 48 1.22 -9.72 27.22
N LYS A 49 2.44 -9.78 26.67
CA LYS A 49 3.45 -10.80 27.01
C LYS A 49 3.78 -10.81 28.51
N ASN A 50 3.66 -9.66 29.17
CA ASN A 50 3.87 -9.50 30.62
C ASN A 50 2.62 -9.70 31.48
N LYS A 51 1.42 -9.84 30.90
CA LYS A 51 0.13 -9.94 31.64
C LYS A 51 -0.61 -11.27 31.47
N LEU A 52 -0.08 -12.20 30.66
CA LEU A 52 -0.82 -13.37 30.14
C LEU A 52 -0.53 -14.72 30.80
N CYS A 53 -0.01 -14.77 32.02
CA CYS A 53 -0.14 -15.98 32.84
C CYS A 53 -1.60 -16.13 33.30
N GLY A 54 -2.55 -16.49 32.41
CA GLY A 54 -3.87 -16.98 32.81
C GLY A 54 -5.10 -16.65 31.95
N THR A 55 -5.08 -15.67 31.04
CA THR A 55 -6.30 -15.22 30.34
C THR A 55 -6.33 -15.63 28.85
N GLN A 56 -6.90 -16.81 28.57
CA GLN A 56 -6.98 -17.39 27.22
C GLN A 56 -7.81 -16.58 26.21
N GLN A 57 -8.76 -15.75 26.67
CA GLN A 57 -9.65 -14.99 25.78
C GLN A 57 -8.91 -13.88 24.99
N HIS A 58 -7.94 -13.20 25.61
CA HIS A 58 -7.14 -12.16 24.93
C HIS A 58 -6.20 -12.76 23.87
N LEU A 59 -5.73 -13.99 24.10
CA LEU A 59 -4.94 -14.73 23.11
C LEU A 59 -5.76 -15.01 21.84
N ARG A 60 -7.05 -15.37 21.98
CA ARG A 60 -7.92 -15.64 20.82
C ARG A 60 -8.09 -14.41 19.93
N PHE A 61 -8.33 -13.23 20.51
CA PHE A 61 -8.43 -11.98 19.74
C PHE A 61 -7.15 -11.66 18.97
N ILE A 62 -5.98 -11.78 19.63
CA ILE A 62 -4.67 -11.56 19.00
C ILE A 62 -4.44 -12.54 17.84
N VAL A 63 -4.79 -13.82 18.03
CA VAL A 63 -4.64 -14.86 17.00
C VAL A 63 -5.54 -14.58 15.80
N VAL A 64 -6.83 -14.28 16.00
CA VAL A 64 -7.76 -13.96 14.91
C VAL A 64 -7.25 -12.75 14.12
N ARG A 65 -6.82 -11.70 14.81
CA ARG A 65 -6.32 -10.47 14.17
C ARG A 65 -5.01 -10.72 13.42
N ARG A 66 -4.14 -11.61 13.91
CA ARG A 66 -2.94 -12.06 13.19
C ARG A 66 -3.27 -12.80 11.91
N ILE A 67 -4.26 -13.70 11.94
CA ILE A 67 -4.71 -14.44 10.75
C ILE A 67 -5.27 -13.47 9.70
N ALA A 68 -6.08 -12.50 10.11
CA ALA A 68 -6.60 -11.46 9.20
C ALA A 68 -5.46 -10.72 8.49
N ILE A 69 -4.45 -10.23 9.24
CA ILE A 69 -3.28 -9.57 8.64
C ILE A 69 -2.51 -10.50 7.69
N GLN A 70 -2.39 -11.79 8.00
CA GLN A 70 -1.73 -12.74 7.10
C GLN A 70 -2.48 -12.91 5.77
N ILE A 71 -3.81 -12.94 5.80
CA ILE A 71 -4.64 -13.00 4.60
C ILE A 71 -4.47 -11.72 3.76
N GLU A 72 -4.50 -10.56 4.42
CA GLU A 72 -4.31 -9.27 3.74
C GLU A 72 -2.90 -9.14 3.12
N LEU A 73 -1.85 -9.60 3.83
CA LEU A 73 -0.48 -9.67 3.30
C LEU A 73 -0.37 -10.63 2.12
N PHE A 74 -1.04 -11.77 2.18
CA PHE A 74 -1.06 -12.72 1.06
C PHE A 74 -1.69 -12.08 -0.17
N ALA A 75 -2.77 -11.32 -0.01
CA ALA A 75 -3.40 -10.59 -1.12
C ALA A 75 -2.46 -9.53 -1.72
N LEU A 76 -1.67 -8.81 -0.91
CA LEU A 76 -0.68 -7.85 -1.41
C LEU A 76 0.51 -8.51 -2.10
N ASN A 77 0.94 -9.68 -1.63
CA ASN A 77 2.09 -10.40 -2.19
C ASN A 77 1.76 -11.18 -3.47
N ASN A 78 0.50 -11.17 -3.91
CA ASN A 78 0.14 -11.75 -5.20
C ASN A 78 0.72 -10.89 -6.32
N PHE A 79 1.85 -11.32 -6.85
CA PHE A 79 2.48 -10.73 -8.02
C PHE A 79 1.52 -10.84 -9.20
N ARG A 80 0.92 -9.71 -9.58
CA ARG A 80 0.23 -9.57 -10.86
C ARG A 80 1.27 -9.41 -11.95
N THR A 81 1.08 -10.10 -13.07
CA THR A 81 1.85 -9.86 -14.28
C THR A 81 1.53 -8.48 -14.84
N LEU A 82 2.57 -7.71 -15.16
CA LEU A 82 2.41 -6.39 -15.77
C LEU A 82 1.68 -6.52 -17.11
N THR A 83 0.59 -5.78 -17.25
CA THR A 83 -0.13 -5.69 -18.52
C THR A 83 0.58 -4.71 -19.46
N GLN A 84 0.24 -4.74 -20.74
CA GLN A 84 0.76 -3.78 -21.72
C GLN A 84 0.41 -2.33 -21.34
N ILE A 85 -0.76 -2.11 -20.74
CA ILE A 85 -1.18 -0.79 -20.25
C ILE A 85 -0.25 -0.34 -19.11
N ASP A 86 0.05 -1.23 -18.16
CA ASP A 86 0.94 -0.92 -17.04
C ASP A 86 2.33 -0.52 -17.54
N GLN A 87 2.85 -1.22 -18.55
CA GLN A 87 4.14 -0.90 -19.19
C GLN A 87 4.12 0.48 -19.86
N GLN A 88 3.08 0.80 -20.63
CA GLN A 88 2.94 2.11 -21.28
C GLN A 88 2.89 3.25 -20.26
N VAL A 89 2.16 3.05 -19.15
CA VAL A 89 2.10 4.06 -18.11
C VAL A 89 3.45 4.18 -17.40
N ILE A 90 4.12 3.08 -17.07
CA ILE A 90 5.48 3.12 -16.49
C ILE A 90 6.44 3.93 -17.37
N PHE A 91 6.42 3.73 -18.70
CA PHE A 91 7.23 4.54 -19.61
C PHE A 91 6.87 6.03 -19.56
N LYS A 92 5.59 6.37 -19.50
CA LYS A 92 5.13 7.76 -19.34
C LYS A 92 5.48 8.36 -17.97
N LEU A 93 5.50 7.56 -16.91
CA LEU A 93 5.99 7.95 -15.59
C LEU A 93 7.49 8.24 -15.61
N PHE A 94 8.28 7.43 -16.32
CA PHE A 94 9.70 7.70 -16.52
C PHE A 94 9.92 9.00 -17.29
N GLU A 95 9.17 9.23 -18.36
CA GLU A 95 9.20 10.50 -19.12
C GLU A 95 8.90 11.70 -18.20
N LEU A 96 7.90 11.60 -17.33
CA LEU A 96 7.59 12.60 -16.30
C LEU A 96 8.72 12.80 -15.28
N SER A 97 9.38 11.72 -14.82
CA SER A 97 10.48 11.81 -13.85
C SER A 97 11.74 12.51 -14.40
N ILE A 98 11.87 12.58 -15.73
CA ILE A 98 12.97 13.27 -16.42
C ILE A 98 12.58 14.73 -16.74
N HIS A 99 11.29 15.08 -16.68
CA HIS A 99 10.82 16.44 -16.85
C HIS A 99 11.24 17.35 -15.67
N ARG A 100 11.27 18.67 -15.94
CA ARG A 100 11.93 19.73 -15.14
C ARG A 100 11.36 20.01 -13.74
N TYR A 101 10.35 19.27 -13.29
CA TYR A 101 9.69 19.53 -12.02
C TYR A 101 10.34 18.68 -10.91
N SER A 102 10.95 19.35 -9.93
CA SER A 102 11.64 18.72 -8.80
C SER A 102 10.72 18.34 -7.63
N GLU A 103 9.44 18.69 -7.73
CA GLU A 103 8.38 18.44 -6.74
C GLU A 103 7.75 17.06 -6.95
#